data_AF-A0A9P6B233-F1
#
_entry.id   AF-A0A9P6B233-F1
#
_cell.length_a   1.000
_cell.length_b   1.000
_cell.length_c   1.000
_cell.angle_alpha   90.00
_cell.angle_beta   90.00
_cell.angle_gamma   90.00
#
_symmetry.space_group_name_H-M   'P 1'
#
loop_
_entity.id
_entity.type
_entity.pdbx_description
1 polymer ?
#
loop_
_entity_poly.entity_id
_entity_poly.type
_entity_poly.pdbx_seq_one_letter_code
_entity_poly.pdbx_strand_id
1 'polypeptide(L)'
;AIIPPPIDMKGLFGLDVNNDIWQDIGLADDEFDGTVPPWLGDEDVRNGIRLMQEVVNCRDELYLCDRESYSLQQWFEDESAAL
;
A
#
# COMPACT_ATOMS: atom_id res chain seq x y z
N ALA A 1 24.92 20.76 -12.29
CA ALA A 1 23.61 20.21 -11.90
C ALA A 1 22.78 21.34 -11.29
N ILE A 2 21.52 21.49 -11.68
CA ILE A 2 20.62 22.48 -11.08
C ILE A 2 20.01 21.83 -9.84
N ILE A 3 20.17 22.48 -8.68
CA ILE A 3 19.57 22.00 -7.43
C ILE A 3 18.06 22.27 -7.51
N PRO A 4 17.20 21.27 -7.26
CA PRO A 4 15.76 21.50 -7.19
C PRO A 4 15.45 22.53 -6.10
N PRO A 5 14.46 23.42 -6.32
CA PRO A 5 14.03 24.35 -5.28
C PRO A 5 13.54 23.56 -4.05
N PRO A 6 13.75 24.09 -2.83
CA PRO A 6 13.29 23.46 -1.61
C PRO A 6 11.76 23.30 -1.64
N ILE A 7 11.29 22.08 -1.33
CA ILE A 7 9.86 21.78 -1.26
C ILE A 7 9.30 22.41 0.02
N ASP A 8 8.20 23.15 -0.09
CA ASP A 8 7.48 23.63 1.07
C ASP A 8 6.85 22.44 1.81
N MET A 9 7.33 22.16 3.01
CA MET A 9 6.83 21.04 3.82
C MET A 9 5.49 21.36 4.49
N LYS A 10 5.06 22.62 4.50
CA LYS A 10 3.84 23.03 5.19
C LYS A 10 2.61 22.43 4.49
N GLY A 11 1.96 21.48 5.16
CA GLY A 11 0.77 20.80 4.63
C GLY A 11 1.07 19.70 3.61
N LEU A 12 2.34 19.46 3.27
CA LEU A 12 2.74 18.39 2.34
C LEU A 12 2.31 17.00 2.83
N PHE A 13 2.29 16.81 4.16
CA PHE A 13 1.82 15.60 4.84
C PHE A 13 0.46 15.80 5.53
N GLY A 14 -0.29 16.85 5.17
CA GLY A 14 -1.60 17.16 5.76
C GLY A 14 -2.77 16.37 5.15
N LEU A 15 -2.48 15.48 4.21
CA LEU A 15 -3.47 14.64 3.54
C LEU A 15 -3.74 13.42 4.42
N ASP A 16 -4.89 13.41 5.09
CA ASP A 16 -5.36 12.26 5.86
C ASP A 16 -6.27 11.37 4.99
N VAL A 17 -6.26 10.07 5.25
CA VAL A 17 -7.14 9.09 4.62
C VAL A 17 -8.61 9.35 4.97
N ASN A 18 -8.87 10.04 6.09
CA ASN A 18 -10.21 10.46 6.50
C ASN A 18 -10.71 11.72 5.80
N ASN A 19 -9.89 12.39 4.98
CA ASN A 19 -10.34 13.59 4.28
C ASN A 19 -11.43 13.23 3.25
N ASP A 20 -12.50 14.03 3.21
CA ASP A 20 -13.66 13.82 2.33
C ASP A 20 -13.32 13.76 0.83
N ILE A 21 -12.14 14.23 0.43
CA ILE A 21 -11.65 14.13 -0.95
C ILE A 21 -11.56 12.68 -1.46
N TRP A 22 -11.45 11.69 -0.57
CA TRP A 22 -11.39 10.27 -0.90
C TRP A 22 -12.77 9.61 -1.01
N GLN A 23 -13.83 10.33 -0.66
CA GLN A 23 -15.21 9.84 -0.76
C GLN A 23 -15.78 9.98 -2.17
N ASP A 24 -15.14 10.80 -3.02
CA ASP A 24 -15.49 10.89 -4.43
C ASP A 24 -14.85 9.72 -5.20
N ILE A 25 -15.72 8.86 -5.72
CA ILE A 25 -15.39 7.66 -6.49
C ILE A 25 -15.39 7.93 -8.00
N GLY A 26 -15.62 9.18 -8.43
CA GLY A 26 -15.61 9.56 -9.85
C GLY A 26 -16.71 8.91 -10.69
N LEU A 27 -17.75 8.38 -10.06
CA LEU A 27 -18.88 7.73 -10.72
C LEU A 27 -20.06 8.69 -11.00
N ALA A 28 -19.91 9.96 -10.67
CA ALA A 28 -20.94 10.97 -10.84
C ALA A 28 -20.95 11.63 -12.23
N ASP A 29 -19.98 11.32 -13.08
CA ASP A 29 -19.88 11.88 -14.43
C ASP A 29 -20.81 11.15 -15.42
N ASP A 30 -21.35 11.90 -16.37
CA ASP A 30 -22.35 11.50 -17.38
C ASP A 30 -21.95 10.32 -18.29
N GLU A 31 -20.72 9.81 -18.16
CA GLU A 31 -20.18 8.63 -18.86
C GLU A 31 -20.45 7.31 -18.13
N PHE A 32 -20.92 7.38 -16.88
CA PHE A 32 -21.32 6.19 -16.14
C PHE A 32 -22.77 5.81 -16.50
N ASP A 33 -23.00 4.59 -17.00
CA ASP A 33 -24.31 4.10 -17.47
C ASP A 33 -25.38 3.97 -16.35
N GLY A 34 -25.09 4.50 -15.16
CA GLY A 34 -25.91 4.41 -13.95
C GLY A 34 -25.76 3.08 -13.20
N THR A 35 -25.00 2.11 -13.73
CA THR A 35 -24.89 0.77 -13.14
C THR A 35 -23.66 0.67 -12.25
N VAL A 36 -23.85 0.72 -10.93
CA VAL A 36 -22.75 0.66 -9.94
C VAL A 36 -21.82 -0.53 -10.22
N PRO A 37 -20.48 -0.34 -10.32
CA PRO A 37 -19.57 -1.44 -10.61
C PRO A 37 -19.61 -2.48 -9.48
N PRO A 38 -19.49 -3.78 -9.76
CA PRO A 38 -19.56 -4.82 -8.72
C PRO A 38 -18.50 -4.65 -7.62
N TRP A 39 -17.28 -4.23 -7.96
CA TRP A 39 -16.23 -3.97 -6.96
C TRP A 39 -16.57 -2.85 -5.97
N LEU A 40 -17.61 -2.06 -6.24
CA LEU A 40 -18.11 -1.00 -5.37
C LEU A 40 -19.47 -1.34 -4.75
N GLY A 41 -20.39 -1.87 -5.55
CA GLY A 41 -21.79 -2.11 -5.15
C GLY A 41 -22.10 -3.51 -4.65
N ASP A 42 -21.26 -4.49 -4.96
CA ASP A 42 -21.47 -5.89 -4.56
C ASP A 42 -20.58 -6.24 -3.36
N GLU A 43 -21.21 -6.62 -2.25
CA GLU A 43 -20.55 -6.95 -1.00
C GLU A 43 -19.66 -8.20 -1.11
N ASP A 44 -20.12 -9.21 -1.85
CA ASP A 44 -19.36 -10.45 -2.05
C ASP A 44 -18.12 -10.20 -2.90
N VAL A 45 -18.23 -9.36 -3.94
CA VAL A 45 -17.07 -8.96 -4.76
C VAL A 45 -16.07 -8.16 -3.93
N ARG A 46 -16.53 -7.22 -3.11
CA ARG A 46 -15.67 -6.42 -2.22
C ARG A 46 -14.94 -7.28 -1.19
N ASN A 47 -15.68 -8.18 -0.53
CA ASN A 47 -15.10 -9.11 0.42
C ASN A 47 -14.10 -10.05 -0.26
N GLY A 48 -14.42 -10.55 -1.46
CA GLY A 48 -13.52 -11.36 -2.26
C GLY A 48 -12.19 -10.65 -2.61
N ILE A 49 -12.25 -9.39 -3.04
CA ILE A 49 -11.06 -8.56 -3.32
C ILE A 49 -10.22 -8.41 -2.05
N ARG A 50 -10.84 -8.03 -0.93
CA ARG A 50 -10.14 -7.85 0.35
C ARG A 50 -9.45 -9.13 0.81
N LEU A 51 -10.17 -10.25 0.80
CA LEU A 51 -9.62 -11.55 1.21
C LEU A 51 -8.45 -11.97 0.32
N MET A 52 -8.55 -11.74 -0.99
CA MET A 52 -7.45 -12.03 -1.92
C MET A 52 -6.22 -11.15 -1.63
N GLN A 53 -6.41 -9.87 -1.34
CA GLN A 53 -5.33 -8.96 -0.94
C GLN A 53 -4.68 -9.42 0.37
N GLU A 54 -5.47 -9.81 1.38
CA GLU A 54 -4.96 -10.32 2.65
C GLU A 54 -4.10 -11.58 2.44
N VAL A 55 -4.55 -12.53 1.60
CA VAL A 55 -3.77 -13.73 1.27
C VAL A 55 -2.44 -13.39 0.60
N VAL A 56 -2.45 -12.47 -0.37
CA VAL A 56 -1.23 -12.04 -1.07
C VAL A 56 -0.27 -11.34 -0.10
N ASN A 57 -0.78 -10.41 0.71
CA ASN A 57 0.03 -9.69 1.70
C ASN A 57 0.67 -10.64 2.72
N CYS A 58 -0.10 -11.57 3.29
CA CYS A 58 0.45 -12.55 4.23
C CYS A 58 1.55 -13.41 3.60
N ARG A 59 1.40 -13.79 2.33
CA ARG A 59 2.43 -14.56 1.63
C ARG A 59 3.71 -13.73 1.43
N ASP A 60 3.57 -12.47 1.06
CA ASP A 60 4.71 -11.57 0.86
C ASP A 60 5.41 -11.25 2.19
N GLU A 61 4.65 -11.05 3.26
CA GLU A 61 5.18 -10.87 4.62
C GLU A 61 5.99 -12.09 5.09
N LEU A 62 5.48 -13.31 4.86
CA LEU A 62 6.22 -14.53 5.18
C LEU A 62 7.53 -14.63 4.38
N TYR A 63 7.50 -14.27 3.10
CA TYR A 63 8.70 -14.24 2.28
C TYR A 63 9.72 -13.21 2.80
N LEU A 64 9.27 -12.00 3.15
CA LEU A 64 10.15 -10.98 3.72
C LEU A 64 10.74 -11.42 5.07
N CYS A 65 9.93 -12.03 5.94
CA CYS A 65 10.38 -12.54 7.24
C CYS A 65 11.51 -13.57 7.07
N ASP A 66 11.40 -14.50 6.12
CA ASP A 66 12.44 -15.48 5.82
C ASP A 66 13.74 -14.80 5.34
N ARG A 67 13.60 -13.83 4.43
CA ARG A 67 14.74 -13.06 3.90
C ARG A 67 15.44 -12.23 4.97
N GLU A 68 14.69 -11.60 5.85
CA GLU A 68 15.21 -10.83 6.97
C GLU A 68 15.92 -11.75 7.97
N SER A 69 15.33 -12.90 8.30
CA SER A 69 15.94 -13.90 9.16
C SER A 69 17.29 -14.38 8.62
N TYR A 70 17.35 -14.75 7.34
CA TYR A 70 18.59 -15.13 6.66
C TYR A 70 19.64 -14.02 6.73
N SER A 71 19.22 -12.78 6.46
CA SER A 71 20.13 -11.63 6.43
C SER A 71 20.72 -11.35 7.82
N LEU A 72 19.92 -11.48 8.88
CA LEU A 72 20.38 -11.32 10.26
C LEU A 72 21.35 -12.43 10.68
N GLN A 73 21.09 -13.68 10.28
CA GLN A 73 21.97 -14.81 10.56
C GLN A 73 23.32 -14.63 9.88
N GLN A 74 23.33 -14.30 8.58
CA GLN A 74 24.55 -14.03 7.83
C GLN A 74 25.35 -12.89 8.47
N TRP A 75 24.68 -11.78 8.82
CA TRP A 75 25.33 -10.65 9.47
C TRP A 75 25.97 -11.05 10.80
N PHE A 76 25.29 -11.87 11.61
CA PHE A 76 25.82 -12.34 12.89
C PHE A 76 27.05 -13.25 12.71
N GLU A 77 27.02 -14.14 11.72
CA GLU A 77 28.16 -15.01 11.40
C GLU A 77 29.39 -14.19 10.97
N ASP A 78 29.18 -13.21 10.09
CA ASP A 78 30.24 -12.31 9.62
C ASP A 78 30.84 -11.50 10.78
N GLU A 79 29.99 -10.94 11.65
CA GLU A 79 30.43 -10.18 12.82
C GLU A 79 31.17 -11.06 13.84
N SER A 80 30.67 -12.28 14.10
CA SER A 80 31.32 -13.23 15.00
C SER A 80 32.67 -13.70 14.47
N ALA A 81 32.87 -13.78 13.15
CA ALA A 81 34.14 -14.15 12.55
C ALA A 81 35.18 -13.01 12.57
N ALA A 82 34.73 -11.76 12.72
CA ALA A 82 35.57 -10.58 12.77
C ALA A 82 36.13 -10.26 14.18
N LEU A 83 35.61 -10.93 15.22
CA LEU A 83 36.01 -10.81 16.63
C LEU A 83 37.03 -11.90 17.03
#